data_AF-A0A484Q5S9-F1
#
_entry.id   AF-A0A484Q5S9-F1
#
_cell.length_a   1.000
_cell.length_b   1.000
_cell.length_c   1.000
_cell.angle_alpha   90.00
_cell.angle_beta   90.00
_cell.angle_gamma   90.00
#
_symmetry.space_group_name_H-M   'P 1'
#
loop_
_entity.id
_entity.type
_entity.pdbx_description
1 polymer ?
#
loop_
_entity_poly.entity_id
_entity_poly.type
_entity_poly.pdbx_seq_one_letter_code
_entity_poly.pdbx_strand_id
1 'polypeptide(L)'
;MIVTFNERDFPNALLAPYGIESQHPDEFVENLLDLDAAAVVSAAQRQRAQLKHPPIDVDRYLEILLRQGLVQTTKVLATYRTIL
;
A
#
# COMPACT_ATOMS: atom_id res chain seq x y z
N MET A 1 14.63 3.86 5.32
CA MET A 1 13.22 4.02 5.72
C MET A 1 12.62 2.66 6.07
N ILE A 2 11.71 2.64 7.05
CA ILE A 2 10.91 1.48 7.47
C ILE A 2 9.44 1.81 7.18
N VAL A 3 8.77 0.96 6.40
CA VAL A 3 7.33 1.10 6.13
C VAL A 3 6.56 0.27 7.15
N THR A 4 5.78 0.89 8.02
CA THR A 4 5.13 0.20 9.16
C THR A 4 3.86 0.89 9.63
N PHE A 5 2.85 0.12 10.01
CA PHE A 5 1.66 0.63 10.71
C PHE A 5 1.94 0.98 12.18
N ASN A 6 3.04 0.49 12.74
CA ASN A 6 3.35 0.65 14.15
C ASN A 6 4.50 1.65 14.36
N GLU A 7 4.18 2.93 14.39
CA GLU A 7 5.17 3.97 14.67
C GLU A 7 5.67 3.93 16.12
N ARG A 8 4.90 3.34 17.05
CA ARG A 8 5.28 3.25 18.47
C ARG A 8 6.50 2.37 18.69
N ASP A 9 6.63 1.29 17.92
CA ASP A 9 7.79 0.39 17.99
C ASP A 9 9.00 0.94 17.22
N PHE A 10 8.78 1.97 16.39
CA PHE A 10 9.79 2.60 15.55
C PHE A 10 9.83 4.12 15.74
N PRO A 11 10.07 4.62 16.97
CA PRO A 11 10.06 6.04 17.25
C PRO A 11 11.24 6.73 16.56
N ASN A 12 10.97 7.86 15.88
CA ASN A 12 11.96 8.58 15.07
C ASN A 12 13.24 8.94 15.84
N ALA A 13 13.15 9.24 17.13
CA ALA A 13 14.32 9.54 17.96
C ALA A 13 15.33 8.37 18.04
N LEU A 14 14.86 7.12 17.96
CA LEU A 14 15.72 5.93 17.95
C LEU A 14 16.23 5.58 16.56
N LEU A 15 15.51 5.99 15.50
CA LEU A 15 15.89 5.74 14.11
C LEU A 15 16.88 6.78 13.57
N ALA A 16 16.78 8.03 14.03
CA ALA A 16 17.57 9.16 13.55
C ALA A 16 19.09 8.92 13.57
N PRO A 17 19.70 8.29 14.59
CA PRO A 17 21.15 7.99 14.59
C PRO A 17 21.60 7.08 13.43
N TYR A 18 20.68 6.31 12.85
CA TYR A 18 20.95 5.41 11.73
C TYR A 18 20.59 6.05 10.38
N GLY A 19 20.11 7.29 10.35
CA GLY A 19 19.58 7.92 9.13
C GLY A 19 18.35 7.20 8.57
N ILE A 20 17.58 6.56 9.44
CA ILE A 20 16.34 5.85 9.09
C ILE A 20 15.15 6.67 9.59
N GLU A 21 14.06 6.62 8.84
CA GLU A 21 12.74 7.14 9.23
C GLU A 21 11.70 6.01 9.14
N SER A 22 10.61 6.11 9.90
CA SER A 22 9.42 5.29 9.71
C SER A 22 8.37 6.05 8.90
N GLN A 23 7.64 5.33 8.06
CA GLN A 23 6.54 5.88 7.27
C GLN A 23 5.32 4.96 7.30
N HIS A 24 4.13 5.53 7.40
CA HIS A 24 2.88 4.80 7.35
C HIS A 24 2.71 4.15 5.96
N PRO A 25 2.24 2.89 5.84
CA PRO A 25 2.18 2.18 4.55
C PRO A 25 1.26 2.85 3.53
N ASP A 26 0.14 3.42 3.98
CA ASP A 26 -0.78 4.12 3.08
C ASP A 26 -0.15 5.39 2.49
N GLU A 27 0.61 6.14 3.29
CA GLU A 27 1.34 7.33 2.84
C GLU A 27 2.49 6.96 1.90
N PHE A 28 3.21 5.87 2.20
CA PHE A 28 4.26 5.35 1.32
C PHE A 28 3.72 5.02 -0.07
N VAL A 29 2.58 4.33 -0.15
CA VAL A 29 1.97 3.98 -1.44
C VAL A 29 1.38 5.20 -2.14
N GLU A 30 0.81 6.17 -1.42
CA GLU A 30 0.37 7.46 -1.97
C GLU A 30 1.53 8.20 -2.65
N ASN A 31 2.69 8.31 -1.99
CA ASN A 31 3.88 8.91 -2.59
C ASN A 31 4.35 8.16 -3.86
N LEU A 32 4.23 6.83 -3.90
CA LEU A 32 4.54 6.05 -5.10
C LEU A 32 3.51 6.25 -6.22
N LEU A 33 2.24 6.44 -5.88
CA LEU A 33 1.18 6.74 -6.85
C LEU A 33 1.40 8.11 -7.50
N ASP A 34 1.84 9.10 -6.72
CA ASP A 34 2.21 10.43 -7.24
C ASP A 34 3.46 10.38 -8.13
N LEU A 35 4.39 9.47 -7.84
CA LEU A 35 5.61 9.28 -8.62
C LEU A 35 5.37 8.50 -9.93
N ASP A 36 4.70 7.35 -9.86
CA ASP A 36 4.38 6.48 -10.99
C ASP A 36 3.17 5.59 -10.69
N ALA A 37 1.98 6.14 -10.93
CA ALA A 37 0.72 5.41 -10.75
C ALA A 37 0.64 4.13 -11.61
N ALA A 38 1.22 4.11 -12.81
CA ALA A 38 1.15 2.95 -13.70
C ALA A 38 1.94 1.77 -13.14
N ALA A 39 3.11 2.01 -12.55
CA ALA A 39 3.90 1.00 -11.87
C ALA A 39 3.16 0.42 -10.65
N VAL A 40 2.52 1.27 -9.83
CA VAL A 40 1.76 0.84 -8.65
C VAL A 40 0.53 0.02 -9.04
N VAL A 41 -0.26 0.50 -10.01
CA VAL A 41 -1.44 -0.23 -10.50
C VAL A 41 -1.04 -1.59 -11.08
N SER A 42 0.04 -1.64 -11.85
CA SER A 42 0.58 -2.90 -12.38
C SER A 42 1.03 -3.86 -11.27
N ALA A 43 1.63 -3.33 -10.19
CA ALA A 43 2.01 -4.13 -9.04
C ALA A 43 0.79 -4.69 -8.29
N ALA A 44 -0.25 -3.86 -8.08
CA ALA A 44 -1.50 -4.26 -7.45
C ALA A 44 -2.24 -5.34 -8.27
N GLN A 45 -2.34 -5.17 -9.59
CA GLN A 45 -2.91 -6.17 -10.50
C GLN A 45 -2.17 -7.51 -10.39
N ARG A 46 -0.83 -7.49 -10.43
CA ARG A 46 0.00 -8.70 -10.28
C ARG A 46 -0.20 -9.36 -8.92
N GLN A 47 -0.24 -8.58 -7.85
CA GLN A 47 -0.48 -9.10 -6.50
C GLN A 47 -1.83 -9.81 -6.43
N ARG A 48 -2.92 -9.17 -6.89
CA ARG A 48 -4.25 -9.76 -6.89
C ARG A 48 -4.27 -11.08 -7.68
N ALA A 49 -3.65 -11.12 -8.86
CA ALA A 49 -3.57 -12.33 -9.68
C ALA A 49 -2.79 -13.49 -9.03
N GLN A 50 -1.91 -13.21 -8.06
CA GLN A 50 -1.20 -14.22 -7.28
C GLN A 50 -2.04 -14.79 -6.12
N LEU A 51 -3.09 -14.09 -5.68
CA LEU A 51 -4.03 -14.58 -4.68
C LEU A 51 -4.97 -15.61 -5.33
N LYS A 52 -4.59 -16.89 -5.29
CA LYS A 52 -5.30 -18.00 -5.96
C LYS A 52 -6.09 -18.91 -5.01
N HIS A 53 -5.91 -18.77 -3.70
CA HIS A 53 -6.50 -19.65 -2.69
C HIS A 53 -7.02 -18.87 -1.48
N PRO A 54 -8.24 -18.29 -1.55
CA PRO A 54 -9.15 -18.30 -2.71
C PRO A 54 -8.76 -17.24 -3.78
N PRO A 55 -9.22 -17.37 -5.03
CA PRO A 55 -9.17 -16.30 -6.00
C PRO A 55 -9.91 -15.06 -5.48
N ILE A 56 -9.30 -13.88 -5.63
CA ILE A 56 -9.86 -12.62 -5.13
C ILE A 56 -10.27 -11.73 -6.33
N ASP A 57 -11.54 -11.38 -6.39
CA ASP A 57 -12.04 -10.38 -7.36
C ASP A 57 -11.58 -8.97 -6.98
N VAL A 58 -11.76 -8.01 -7.88
CA VAL A 58 -11.26 -6.64 -7.70
C VAL A 58 -11.91 -5.95 -6.50
N ASP A 59 -13.22 -6.12 -6.29
CA ASP A 59 -13.93 -5.44 -5.21
C ASP A 59 -13.47 -5.98 -3.85
N ARG A 60 -13.32 -7.29 -3.74
CA ARG A 60 -12.83 -7.93 -2.53
C ARG A 60 -11.37 -7.58 -2.25
N TYR A 61 -10.54 -7.44 -3.29
CA TYR A 61 -9.16 -6.99 -3.14
C TYR A 61 -9.09 -5.57 -2.56
N LEU A 62 -9.84 -4.62 -3.13
CA LEU A 62 -9.92 -3.25 -2.62
C LEU A 62 -10.47 -3.20 -1.19
N GLU A 63 -11.48 -4.01 -0.87
CA GLU A 63 -12.02 -4.11 0.48
C GLU A 63 -10.98 -4.64 1.49
N ILE A 64 -10.15 -5.60 1.11
CA ILE A 64 -9.07 -6.12 1.95
C ILE A 64 -8.04 -5.01 2.24
N LEU A 65 -7.59 -4.28 1.21
CA LEU A 65 -6.64 -3.18 1.38
C LEU A 65 -7.22 -2.09 2.31
N LEU A 66 -8.49 -1.73 2.13
CA LEU A 66 -9.18 -0.77 2.99
C LEU A 66 -9.22 -1.24 4.45
N ARG A 67 -9.55 -2.51 4.69
CA ARG A 67 -9.58 -3.10 6.04
C ARG A 67 -8.19 -3.20 6.69
N GLN A 68 -7.13 -3.23 5.87
CA GLN A 68 -5.74 -3.16 6.34
C GLN A 68 -5.29 -1.72 6.67
N GLY A 69 -6.13 -0.71 6.43
CA GLY A 69 -5.80 0.69 6.72
C GLY A 69 -5.19 1.44 5.53
N LEU A 70 -5.22 0.88 4.33
CA LEU A 70 -4.73 1.53 3.10
C LEU A 70 -5.84 2.35 2.45
N VAL A 71 -6.37 3.34 3.17
CA VAL A 71 -7.57 4.11 2.81
C VAL A 71 -7.35 4.95 1.55
N GLN A 72 -6.29 5.76 1.50
CA GLN A 72 -6.00 6.62 0.36
C GLN A 72 -5.59 5.80 -0.86
N THR A 73 -4.73 4.80 -0.66
CA THR A 73 -4.33 3.85 -1.70
C THR A 73 -5.56 3.20 -2.35
N THR A 74 -6.50 2.69 -1.52
CA THR A 74 -7.71 2.04 -2.04
C THR A 74 -8.56 3.01 -2.85
N LYS A 75 -8.70 4.25 -2.39
CA LYS A 75 -9.46 5.30 -3.09
C LYS A 75 -8.88 5.57 -4.49
N VAL A 76 -7.56 5.66 -4.60
CA VAL A 76 -6.90 5.88 -5.91
C VAL A 76 -7.01 4.64 -6.79
N LEU A 77 -6.71 3.45 -6.26
CA LEU A 77 -6.78 2.20 -7.01
C LEU A 77 -8.20 1.89 -7.52
N ALA A 78 -9.24 2.30 -6.80
CA ALA A 78 -10.63 2.16 -7.24
C ALA A 78 -10.92 2.89 -8.57
N THR A 79 -10.16 3.94 -8.92
CA THR A 79 -10.29 4.61 -10.23
C THR A 79 -9.78 3.74 -11.39
N TYR A 80 -8.94 2.73 -11.11
CA TYR A 80 -8.37 1.78 -12.06
C TYR A 80 -9.04 0.40 -12.01
N ARG A 81 -10.24 0.30 -11.43
CA ARG A 81 -10.97 -0.96 -11.19
C ARG A 81 -11.05 -1.91 -12.39
N THR A 82 -11.15 -1.38 -13.61
CA THR A 82 -11.30 -2.19 -14.84
C THR A 82 -10.03 -2.93 -15.25
N ILE A 83 -8.86 -2.50 -14.76
CA ILE A 83 -7.56 -3.07 -15.13
C ILE A 83 -6.84 -3.74 -13.94
N LEU A 84 -7.39 -3.62 -12.73
CA LEU A 84 -6.89 -4.31 -11.55
C LEU A 84 -7.19 -5.80 -11.58
#